data_AF-A0A3D9E4P4-F1
#
_entry.id   AF-A0A3D9E4P4-F1
#
_cell.length_a   1.000
_cell.length_b   1.000
_cell.length_c   1.000
_cell.angle_alpha   90.00
_cell.angle_beta   90.00
_cell.angle_gamma   90.00
#
_symmetry.space_group_name_H-M   'P 1'
#
loop_
_entity.id
_entity.type
_entity.pdbx_description
1 polymer ?
#
loop_
_entity_poly.entity_id
_entity_poly.type
_entity_poly.pdbx_seq_one_letter_code
_entity_poly.pdbx_strand_id
1 'polypeptide(L)'
;MTDPTRPLDTDPNDASAPPANRSRRRAAVAIGVLLIAAGIALAIWAIATASRAPEGQSVPVTAPPATDAATPAQTTVAPSAAPSATAAAEPSASVAPAAPAPPAADAPVISSFAVQPEAAMCPDERDSVVPLTFSWRSEGADRAWIGVNTSDASVQPTAEVATSTDGFTSVSFACRDADQVFTLTVQGAGGTVSSTIAVARELG
;
A
#
# COMPACT_ATOMS: atom_id res chain seq x y z
N MET A 1 21.89 -86.38 4.23
CA MET A 1 21.66 -85.80 2.89
C MET A 1 20.48 -84.86 3.06
N THR A 2 20.57 -83.54 3.06
CA THR A 2 21.43 -82.58 2.32
C THR A 2 21.29 -81.21 3.06
N ASP A 3 22.37 -80.70 3.68
CA ASP A 3 23.11 -79.45 3.38
C ASP A 3 22.35 -78.10 3.49
N PRO A 4 22.65 -77.25 4.50
CA PRO A 4 22.18 -75.88 4.62
C PRO A 4 23.33 -74.86 4.41
N THR A 5 23.78 -74.62 3.16
CA THR A 5 24.63 -73.45 2.85
C THR A 5 24.71 -73.15 1.35
N ARG A 6 23.99 -72.13 0.84
CA ARG A 6 24.57 -71.15 -0.10
C ARG A 6 23.73 -69.88 -0.30
N PRO A 7 24.36 -68.68 -0.29
CA PRO A 7 23.74 -67.39 -0.54
C PRO A 7 23.95 -66.89 -2.00
N LEU A 8 23.32 -65.73 -2.29
CA LEU A 8 23.53 -64.79 -3.41
C LEU A 8 22.78 -65.08 -4.72
N ASP A 9 21.79 -64.24 -5.02
CA ASP A 9 21.81 -63.43 -6.25
C ASP A 9 20.91 -62.19 -6.04
N THR A 10 21.57 -61.06 -5.77
CA THR A 10 20.99 -59.72 -5.88
C THR A 10 21.27 -59.27 -7.29
N ASP A 11 20.24 -59.22 -8.13
CA ASP A 11 20.35 -58.73 -9.50
C ASP A 11 20.48 -57.19 -9.48
N PRO A 12 21.60 -56.60 -9.96
CA PRO A 12 21.79 -55.17 -10.05
C PRO A 12 21.26 -54.71 -11.41
N ASN A 13 19.94 -54.58 -11.56
CA ASN A 13 19.39 -53.93 -12.74
C ASN A 13 19.37 -52.41 -12.54
N ASP A 14 20.57 -51.87 -12.65
CA ASP A 14 20.85 -50.46 -12.89
C ASP A 14 20.36 -50.11 -14.30
N ALA A 15 19.11 -49.65 -14.40
CA ALA A 15 18.63 -48.88 -15.53
C ALA A 15 18.36 -47.45 -15.05
N SER A 16 19.44 -46.76 -14.67
CA SER A 16 19.49 -45.31 -14.54
C SER A 16 19.12 -44.65 -15.88
N ALA A 17 17.83 -44.43 -16.10
CA ALA A 17 17.36 -43.53 -17.15
C ALA A 17 17.76 -42.08 -16.78
N PRO A 18 18.41 -41.31 -17.68
CA PRO A 18 18.80 -39.94 -17.37
C PRO A 18 17.53 -39.06 -17.24
N PRO A 19 17.40 -38.22 -16.20
CA PRO A 19 16.26 -37.31 -16.10
C PRO A 19 16.38 -36.21 -17.17
N ALA A 20 15.64 -36.39 -18.26
CA ALA A 20 15.44 -35.40 -19.34
C ALA A 20 14.67 -34.13 -18.89
N ASN A 21 14.62 -33.83 -17.59
CA ASN A 21 13.75 -32.80 -17.00
C ASN A 21 14.49 -31.50 -16.60
N ARG A 22 15.82 -31.43 -16.78
CA ARG A 22 16.58 -30.20 -16.47
C ARG A 22 16.44 -29.10 -17.53
N SER A 23 16.13 -29.43 -18.78
CA SER A 23 16.00 -28.44 -19.87
C SER A 23 14.72 -27.61 -19.76
N ARG A 24 13.60 -28.23 -19.36
CA ARG A 24 12.30 -27.53 -19.17
C ARG A 24 12.33 -26.52 -18.04
N ARG A 25 13.04 -26.81 -16.94
CA ARG A 25 13.22 -25.86 -15.82
C ARG A 25 14.04 -24.63 -16.22
N ARG A 26 15.03 -24.77 -17.10
CA ARG A 26 15.83 -23.63 -17.57
C ARG A 26 15.07 -22.73 -18.54
N ALA A 27 14.19 -23.30 -19.38
CA ALA A 27 13.34 -22.53 -20.29
C ALA A 27 12.28 -21.70 -19.54
N ALA A 28 11.67 -22.25 -18.49
CA ALA A 28 10.67 -21.53 -17.68
C ALA A 28 11.28 -20.34 -16.89
N VAL A 29 12.50 -20.50 -16.37
CA VAL A 29 13.21 -19.42 -15.64
C VAL A 29 13.59 -18.27 -16.58
N ALA A 30 14.01 -18.56 -17.81
CA ALA A 30 14.37 -17.53 -18.78
C ALA A 30 13.18 -16.64 -19.17
N ILE A 31 11.97 -17.21 -19.27
CA ILE A 31 10.74 -16.46 -19.57
C ILE A 31 10.33 -15.58 -18.39
N GLY A 32 10.46 -16.07 -17.15
CA GLY A 32 10.18 -15.29 -15.94
C GLY A 32 11.09 -14.07 -15.80
N VAL A 33 12.39 -14.22 -16.06
CA VAL A 33 13.35 -13.09 -16.00
C VAL A 33 13.06 -12.04 -17.09
N LEU A 34 12.64 -12.46 -18.28
CA LEU A 34 12.29 -11.55 -19.37
C LEU A 34 11.05 -10.70 -19.02
N LEU A 35 10.04 -11.30 -18.38
CA LEU A 35 8.82 -10.60 -17.95
C LEU A 35 9.08 -9.58 -16.85
N ILE A 36 9.97 -9.91 -15.90
CA ILE A 36 10.36 -9.00 -14.82
C ILE A 36 11.12 -7.78 -15.39
N ALA A 37 12.06 -8.00 -16.31
CA ALA A 37 12.80 -6.91 -16.94
C ALA A 37 11.90 -5.98 -17.78
N ALA A 38 10.94 -6.53 -18.51
CA ALA A 38 9.96 -5.74 -19.28
C ALA A 38 9.03 -4.93 -18.36
N GLY A 39 8.59 -5.51 -17.24
CA GLY A 39 7.76 -4.82 -16.25
C GLY A 39 8.49 -3.65 -15.58
N ILE A 40 9.77 -3.82 -15.23
CA ILE A 40 10.60 -2.75 -14.64
C ILE A 40 10.80 -1.61 -15.65
N ALA A 41 11.05 -1.92 -16.93
CA ALA A 41 11.18 -0.90 -17.97
C ALA A 41 9.89 -0.08 -18.16
N LEU A 42 8.72 -0.74 -18.10
CA LEU A 42 7.41 -0.07 -18.18
C LEU A 42 7.13 0.80 -16.94
N ALA A 43 7.49 0.34 -15.75
CA ALA A 43 7.34 1.12 -14.52
C ALA A 43 8.22 2.39 -14.55
N ILE A 44 9.48 2.27 -14.99
CA ILE A 44 10.39 3.41 -15.12
C ILE A 44 9.87 4.40 -16.18
N TRP A 45 9.35 3.90 -17.32
CA TRP A 45 8.78 4.75 -18.36
C TRP A 45 7.54 5.51 -17.88
N ALA A 46 6.64 4.85 -17.14
CA ALA A 46 5.43 5.48 -16.59
C ALA A 46 5.75 6.63 -15.62
N ILE A 47 6.77 6.45 -14.76
CA ILE A 47 7.22 7.50 -13.83
C ILE A 47 7.86 8.68 -14.58
N ALA A 48 8.61 8.41 -15.65
CA ALA A 48 9.21 9.44 -16.49
C ALA A 48 8.20 10.23 -17.34
N THR A 49 7.05 9.64 -17.70
CA THR A 49 5.98 10.36 -18.42
C THR A 49 5.06 11.17 -17.49
N ALA A 50 4.94 10.77 -16.23
CA ALA A 50 4.09 11.46 -15.25
C ALA A 50 4.70 12.79 -14.74
N SER A 51 5.97 13.06 -15.02
CA SER A 51 6.68 14.27 -14.60
C SER A 51 6.66 15.42 -15.64
N ARG A 52 5.93 15.27 -16.75
CA ARG A 52 5.62 16.42 -17.64
C ARG A 52 4.26 17.01 -17.27
N ALA A 53 4.29 17.99 -16.38
CA ALA A 53 3.19 18.92 -16.18
C ALA A 53 2.95 19.74 -17.47
N PRO A 54 1.72 19.80 -18.02
CA PRO A 54 1.31 20.92 -18.83
C PRO A 54 0.98 22.09 -17.90
N GLU A 55 1.67 23.20 -18.08
CA GLU A 55 1.30 24.48 -17.52
C GLU A 55 -0.09 24.89 -18.04
N GLY A 56 -0.95 25.31 -17.11
CA GLY A 56 -1.97 26.34 -17.31
C GLY A 56 -3.13 26.03 -18.26
N GLN A 57 -4.28 25.62 -17.72
CA GLN A 57 -5.57 25.98 -18.33
C GLN A 57 -6.67 26.12 -17.27
N SER A 58 -6.82 27.33 -16.75
CA SER A 58 -7.98 27.74 -15.97
C SER A 58 -9.23 27.72 -16.86
N VAL A 59 -10.10 26.72 -16.67
CA VAL A 59 -11.43 26.68 -17.31
C VAL A 59 -12.44 27.44 -16.44
N PRO A 60 -13.28 28.32 -17.03
CA PRO A 60 -14.25 29.10 -16.29
C PRO A 60 -15.50 28.26 -15.93
N VAL A 61 -16.03 28.56 -14.74
CA VAL A 61 -17.30 28.08 -14.20
C VAL A 61 -18.46 28.55 -15.09
N THR A 62 -19.31 27.62 -15.52
CA THR A 62 -20.57 27.93 -16.22
C THR A 62 -21.72 27.96 -15.20
N ALA A 63 -22.30 29.14 -14.99
CA ALA A 63 -23.54 29.34 -14.24
C ALA A 63 -24.75 29.33 -15.21
N PRO A 64 -25.96 28.96 -14.76
CA PRO A 64 -27.13 28.69 -15.62
C PRO A 64 -27.76 29.96 -16.22
N PRO A 65 -28.56 29.84 -17.31
CA PRO A 65 -29.13 30.99 -18.01
C PRO A 65 -30.36 31.55 -17.29
N ALA A 66 -30.40 32.88 -17.14
CA ALA A 66 -31.62 33.62 -16.87
C ALA A 66 -32.09 34.30 -18.15
N THR A 67 -33.35 34.08 -18.50
CA THR A 67 -34.06 34.66 -19.64
C THR A 67 -34.81 35.94 -19.21
N ASP A 68 -34.91 36.86 -20.16
CA ASP A 68 -35.79 38.06 -20.28
C ASP A 68 -35.28 39.46 -19.88
N ALA A 69 -34.93 40.20 -20.96
CA ALA A 69 -35.48 41.48 -21.41
C ALA A 69 -35.56 42.71 -20.47
N ALA A 70 -34.76 43.75 -20.77
CA ALA A 70 -35.23 45.11 -21.08
C ALA A 70 -34.07 46.07 -21.48
N THR A 71 -34.26 46.71 -22.64
CA THR A 71 -33.55 47.87 -23.27
C THR A 71 -33.81 49.19 -22.50
N PRO A 72 -33.21 50.37 -22.82
CA PRO A 72 -31.81 50.81 -23.10
C PRO A 72 -31.32 51.94 -22.14
N ALA A 73 -30.03 52.35 -22.21
CA ALA A 73 -29.61 53.76 -22.33
C ALA A 73 -28.07 53.91 -22.42
N GLN A 74 -27.67 54.87 -23.24
CA GLN A 74 -26.31 55.29 -23.60
C GLN A 74 -25.58 55.96 -22.43
N THR A 75 -24.24 55.98 -22.43
CA THR A 75 -23.38 57.19 -22.27
C THR A 75 -21.88 56.83 -22.37
N THR A 76 -21.25 57.42 -23.40
CA THR A 76 -19.88 57.94 -23.54
C THR A 76 -18.98 57.98 -22.29
N VAL A 77 -17.70 57.58 -22.41
CA VAL A 77 -16.46 58.39 -22.20
C VAL A 77 -15.23 57.48 -22.42
N ALA A 78 -14.27 57.96 -23.20
CA ALA A 78 -12.98 57.34 -23.50
C ALA A 78 -11.98 57.44 -22.31
N PRO A 79 -11.04 56.49 -22.12
CA PRO A 79 -9.91 56.72 -21.24
C PRO A 79 -8.69 57.21 -22.03
N SER A 80 -8.16 58.36 -21.63
CA SER A 80 -6.85 58.87 -22.02
C SER A 80 -5.99 59.06 -20.78
N ALA A 81 -4.69 58.80 -20.97
CA ALA A 81 -3.53 59.13 -20.15
C ALA A 81 -3.21 58.29 -18.89
N ALA A 82 -2.11 57.55 -18.99
CA ALA A 82 -1.18 57.27 -17.88
C ALA A 82 -0.53 58.58 -17.38
N PRO A 83 -0.04 58.63 -16.12
CA PRO A 83 1.41 58.73 -15.95
C PRO A 83 2.02 58.02 -14.71
N SER A 84 3.36 58.04 -14.73
CA SER A 84 4.42 57.47 -13.90
C SER A 84 4.46 57.67 -12.37
N ALA A 85 5.05 56.64 -11.74
CA ALA A 85 6.11 56.59 -10.71
C ALA A 85 5.92 57.28 -9.34
N THR A 86 6.29 56.57 -8.26
CA THR A 86 7.23 57.01 -7.19
C THR A 86 7.52 55.83 -6.22
N ALA A 87 8.73 55.83 -5.65
CA ALA A 87 9.49 54.71 -5.12
C ALA A 87 9.28 54.33 -3.64
N ALA A 88 9.73 53.10 -3.34
CA ALA A 88 10.48 52.61 -2.16
C ALA A 88 9.99 52.90 -0.73
N ALA A 89 9.72 51.81 0.01
CA ALA A 89 10.37 51.53 1.30
C ALA A 89 10.23 50.03 1.66
N GLU A 90 11.38 49.35 1.73
CA GLU A 90 11.56 48.07 2.44
C GLU A 90 11.46 48.33 3.95
N PRO A 91 11.00 47.36 4.75
CA PRO A 91 11.95 46.79 5.69
C PRO A 91 11.96 45.27 5.64
N SER A 92 13.17 44.77 5.40
CA SER A 92 13.65 43.44 5.68
C SER A 92 13.24 42.97 7.08
N ALA A 93 12.22 42.10 7.17
CA ALA A 93 11.99 41.31 8.36
C ALA A 93 12.97 40.13 8.31
N SER A 94 14.11 40.30 8.96
CA SER A 94 15.05 39.23 9.26
C SER A 94 14.36 38.18 10.13
N VAL A 95 13.80 37.15 9.49
CA VAL A 95 13.28 35.96 10.18
C VAL A 95 14.48 35.27 10.82
N ALA A 96 14.60 35.40 12.14
CA ALA A 96 15.56 34.65 12.92
C ALA A 96 15.36 33.14 12.65
N PRO A 97 16.43 32.35 12.50
CA PRO A 97 16.31 30.90 12.35
C PRO A 97 15.51 30.35 13.52
N ALA A 98 14.36 29.75 13.23
CA ALA A 98 13.56 29.07 14.24
C ALA A 98 14.44 28.00 14.91
N ALA A 99 14.54 28.05 16.24
CA ALA A 99 15.20 27.00 17.00
C ALA A 99 14.60 25.64 16.61
N PRO A 100 15.40 24.56 16.51
CA PRO A 100 14.87 23.24 16.24
C PRO A 100 13.79 22.90 17.27
N ALA A 101 12.59 22.56 16.79
CA ALA A 101 11.52 22.11 17.67
C ALA A 101 12.03 20.91 18.49
N PRO A 102 11.77 20.85 19.81
CA PRO A 102 12.14 19.69 20.61
C PRO A 102 11.53 18.42 19.98
N PRO A 103 12.23 17.26 20.03
CA PRO A 103 11.68 16.01 19.53
C PRO A 103 10.34 15.74 20.24
N ALA A 104 9.29 15.46 19.46
CA ALA A 104 7.96 15.17 20.00
C ALA A 104 8.07 13.96 20.94
N ALA A 105 7.96 14.20 22.24
CA ALA A 105 8.01 13.15 23.27
C ALA A 105 6.82 12.17 23.17
N ASP A 106 5.84 12.48 22.33
CA ASP A 106 4.60 11.74 22.12
C ASP A 106 4.47 11.24 20.67
N ALA A 107 5.56 10.73 20.09
CA ALA A 107 5.49 10.02 18.83
C ALA A 107 4.82 8.65 19.05
N PRO A 108 3.84 8.26 18.21
CA PRO A 108 3.14 7.01 18.41
C PRO A 108 4.06 5.82 18.13
N VAL A 109 3.93 4.76 18.93
CA VAL A 109 4.70 3.51 18.79
C VAL A 109 3.76 2.32 18.87
N ILE A 110 3.95 1.35 17.98
CA ILE A 110 3.29 0.04 18.06
C ILE A 110 4.27 -0.92 18.75
N SER A 111 3.99 -1.29 20.00
CA SER A 111 4.84 -2.17 20.80
C SER A 111 4.57 -3.65 20.56
N SER A 112 3.33 -4.00 20.19
CA SER A 112 2.98 -5.34 19.74
C SER A 112 1.83 -5.29 18.74
N PHE A 113 1.84 -6.23 17.79
CA PHE A 113 0.73 -6.53 16.91
C PHE A 113 0.79 -8.04 16.63
N ALA A 114 -0.31 -8.74 16.85
CA ALA A 114 -0.40 -10.19 16.67
C ALA A 114 -1.79 -10.59 16.17
N VAL A 115 -1.85 -11.77 15.56
CA VAL A 115 -3.08 -12.38 15.03
C VAL A 115 -3.14 -13.85 15.40
N GLN A 116 -4.33 -14.33 15.71
CA GLN A 116 -4.61 -15.74 15.93
C GLN A 116 -5.84 -16.16 15.11
N PRO A 117 -5.75 -17.30 14.39
CA PRO A 117 -4.53 -18.08 14.13
C PRO A 117 -3.53 -17.31 13.22
N GLU A 118 -2.24 -17.68 13.28
CA GLU A 118 -1.19 -17.11 12.40
C GLU A 118 -1.30 -17.62 10.95
N ALA A 119 -1.97 -18.75 10.76
CA ALA A 119 -2.32 -19.32 9.47
C ALA A 119 -3.80 -19.71 9.45
N ALA A 120 -4.49 -19.38 8.37
CA ALA A 120 -5.92 -19.62 8.22
C ALA A 120 -6.15 -21.03 7.66
N MET A 121 -6.73 -21.91 8.49
CA MET A 121 -7.15 -23.26 8.08
C MET A 121 -8.43 -23.15 7.26
N CYS A 122 -8.28 -23.17 5.94
CA CYS A 122 -9.37 -23.05 5.00
C CYS A 122 -9.80 -24.42 4.50
N PRO A 123 -11.12 -24.66 4.39
CA PRO A 123 -11.60 -25.85 3.71
C PRO A 123 -11.36 -25.72 2.20
N ASP A 124 -11.70 -26.76 1.43
CA ASP A 124 -11.47 -26.79 -0.03
C ASP A 124 -12.33 -25.76 -0.79
N GLU A 125 -13.35 -25.17 -0.16
CA GLU A 125 -14.16 -24.12 -0.75
C GLU A 125 -13.48 -22.74 -0.70
N ARG A 126 -13.28 -22.14 -1.88
CA ARG A 126 -12.65 -20.81 -2.05
C ARG A 126 -13.47 -19.67 -1.45
N ASP A 127 -14.80 -19.80 -1.38
CA ASP A 127 -15.68 -18.72 -0.91
C ASP A 127 -15.84 -18.67 0.62
N SER A 128 -15.21 -19.60 1.34
CA SER A 128 -15.21 -19.64 2.81
C SER A 128 -14.36 -18.52 3.42
N VAL A 129 -14.65 -18.21 4.70
CA VAL A 129 -13.89 -17.24 5.50
C VAL A 129 -13.50 -17.84 6.84
N VAL A 130 -12.33 -17.47 7.36
CA VAL A 130 -11.84 -17.88 8.69
C VAL A 130 -11.81 -16.67 9.61
N PRO A 131 -12.51 -16.68 10.76
CA PRO A 131 -12.46 -15.56 11.69
C PRO A 131 -11.06 -15.44 12.31
N LEU A 132 -10.57 -14.20 12.41
CA LEU A 132 -9.28 -13.89 13.01
C LEU A 132 -9.50 -13.10 14.30
N THR A 133 -8.61 -13.31 15.27
CA THR A 133 -8.53 -12.53 16.50
C THR A 133 -7.23 -11.74 16.50
N PHE A 134 -7.31 -10.42 16.61
CA PHE A 134 -6.16 -9.54 16.63
C PHE A 134 -5.93 -8.97 18.03
N SER A 135 -4.66 -8.80 18.38
CA SER A 135 -4.23 -8.14 19.61
C SER A 135 -3.09 -7.17 19.32
N TRP A 136 -3.06 -6.04 20.00
CA TRP A 136 -2.02 -5.03 19.85
C TRP A 136 -1.92 -4.09 21.05
N ARG A 137 -0.74 -3.48 21.18
CA ARG A 137 -0.44 -2.44 22.16
C ARG A 137 0.26 -1.28 21.48
N SER A 138 -0.24 -0.06 21.70
CA SER A 138 0.42 1.17 21.25
C SER A 138 0.53 2.21 22.36
N GLU A 139 1.52 3.07 22.24
CA GLU A 139 1.80 4.21 23.12
C GLU A 139 1.84 5.50 22.28
N GLY A 140 1.48 6.64 22.87
CA GLY A 140 1.51 7.95 22.19
C GLY A 140 0.52 8.08 21.02
N ALA A 141 -0.42 7.16 20.86
CA ALA A 141 -1.44 7.17 19.81
C ALA A 141 -2.79 7.67 20.34
N ASP A 142 -3.44 8.53 19.57
CA ASP A 142 -4.79 9.04 19.81
C ASP A 142 -5.83 8.26 19.00
N ARG A 143 -5.44 7.71 17.85
CA ARG A 143 -6.32 6.95 16.93
C ARG A 143 -5.63 5.71 16.37
N ALA A 144 -6.42 4.70 16.03
CA ALA A 144 -5.93 3.49 15.40
C ALA A 144 -6.93 2.94 14.36
N TRP A 145 -6.39 2.34 13.30
CA TRP A 145 -7.16 1.70 12.24
C TRP A 145 -6.56 0.35 11.91
N ILE A 146 -7.42 -0.60 11.56
CA ILE A 146 -7.02 -1.86 10.94
C ILE A 146 -7.46 -1.85 9.47
N GLY A 147 -6.56 -2.29 8.61
CA GLY A 147 -6.75 -2.35 7.17
C GLY A 147 -6.34 -3.71 6.62
N VAL A 148 -6.88 -4.03 5.46
CA VAL A 148 -6.64 -5.28 4.75
C VAL A 148 -6.03 -4.95 3.39
N ASN A 149 -4.92 -5.60 3.04
CA ASN A 149 -4.19 -5.41 1.79
C ASN A 149 -3.82 -3.94 1.49
N THR A 150 -3.51 -3.17 2.53
CA THR A 150 -3.04 -1.78 2.46
C THR A 150 -1.76 -1.63 3.28
N SER A 151 -0.85 -0.73 2.89
CA SER A 151 0.31 -0.37 3.71
C SER A 151 -0.01 0.67 4.79
N ASP A 152 -1.13 1.37 4.66
CA ASP A 152 -1.59 2.40 5.58
C ASP A 152 -3.11 2.28 5.77
N ALA A 153 -3.51 1.83 6.97
CA ALA A 153 -4.90 1.63 7.32
C ALA A 153 -5.62 2.95 7.63
N SER A 154 -4.91 4.06 7.88
CA SER A 154 -5.56 5.36 8.09
C SER A 154 -6.12 5.95 6.78
N VAL A 155 -5.55 5.57 5.64
CA VAL A 155 -5.99 6.00 4.30
C VAL A 155 -7.10 5.10 3.76
N GLN A 156 -7.01 3.79 3.98
CA GLN A 156 -7.98 2.80 3.54
C GLN A 156 -8.39 1.88 4.70
N PRO A 157 -9.13 2.40 5.69
CA PRO A 157 -9.51 1.62 6.86
C PRO A 157 -10.54 0.56 6.50
N THR A 158 -10.34 -0.65 7.02
CA THR A 158 -11.43 -1.62 7.15
C THR A 158 -12.28 -1.30 8.38
N ALA A 159 -11.62 -0.91 9.48
CA ALA A 159 -12.29 -0.39 10.67
C ALA A 159 -11.38 0.57 11.45
N GLU A 160 -11.99 1.55 12.12
CA GLU A 160 -11.35 2.30 13.20
C GLU A 160 -11.49 1.51 14.51
N VAL A 161 -10.43 1.45 15.30
CA VAL A 161 -10.29 0.55 16.45
C VAL A 161 -9.66 1.27 17.64
N ALA A 162 -9.71 0.64 18.83
CA ALA A 162 -9.01 1.16 20.00
C ALA A 162 -7.48 1.14 19.80
N THR A 163 -6.76 2.05 20.45
CA THR A 163 -5.29 2.12 20.35
C THR A 163 -4.58 0.93 21.02
N SER A 164 -5.26 0.16 21.87
CA SER A 164 -4.80 -1.11 22.42
C SER A 164 -5.96 -2.07 22.65
N THR A 165 -5.79 -3.36 22.36
CA THR A 165 -6.77 -4.41 22.64
C THR A 165 -6.13 -5.79 22.63
N ASP A 166 -6.75 -6.76 23.29
CA ASP A 166 -6.27 -8.15 23.36
C ASP A 166 -7.21 -9.15 22.64
N GLY A 167 -8.20 -8.67 21.86
CA GLY A 167 -9.17 -9.57 21.23
C GLY A 167 -10.17 -8.93 20.26
N PHE A 168 -9.69 -8.28 19.21
CA PHE A 168 -10.54 -7.75 18.14
C PHE A 168 -10.87 -8.82 17.09
N THR A 169 -12.16 -9.06 16.80
CA THR A 169 -12.62 -10.21 16.00
C THR A 169 -13.47 -9.86 14.77
N SER A 170 -13.56 -8.58 14.40
CA SER A 170 -14.44 -8.14 13.30
C SER A 170 -13.84 -8.29 11.90
N VAL A 171 -12.67 -8.93 11.78
CA VAL A 171 -11.95 -9.14 10.52
C VAL A 171 -11.76 -10.64 10.30
N SER A 172 -11.86 -11.08 9.06
CA SER A 172 -11.75 -12.49 8.67
C SER A 172 -10.80 -12.64 7.49
N PHE A 173 -10.15 -13.80 7.42
CA PHE A 173 -9.35 -14.21 6.27
C PHE A 173 -10.25 -14.76 5.16
N ALA A 174 -10.02 -14.36 3.91
CA ALA A 174 -10.78 -14.88 2.77
C ALA A 174 -10.07 -16.08 2.12
N CYS A 175 -10.67 -17.27 2.15
CA CYS A 175 -10.03 -18.51 1.67
C CYS A 175 -9.77 -18.58 0.16
N ARG A 176 -10.30 -17.61 -0.60
CA ARG A 176 -9.98 -17.45 -2.02
C ARG A 176 -8.52 -17.03 -2.22
N ASP A 177 -8.00 -16.24 -1.29
CA ASP A 177 -6.67 -15.65 -1.32
C ASP A 177 -5.65 -16.65 -0.75
N ALA A 178 -4.43 -16.68 -1.31
CA ALA A 178 -3.37 -17.55 -0.82
C ALA A 178 -2.70 -16.98 0.45
N ASP A 179 -2.68 -15.66 0.54
CA ASP A 179 -2.16 -14.87 1.64
C ASP A 179 -2.92 -13.55 1.71
N GLN A 180 -2.97 -12.96 2.91
CA GLN A 180 -3.65 -11.69 3.14
C GLN A 180 -2.85 -10.87 4.15
N VAL A 181 -2.59 -9.61 3.82
CA VAL A 181 -1.82 -8.69 4.67
C VAL A 181 -2.79 -7.86 5.49
N PHE A 182 -2.60 -7.87 6.80
CA PHE A 182 -3.33 -7.04 7.75
C PHE A 182 -2.40 -5.96 8.29
N THR A 183 -2.90 -4.74 8.34
CA THR A 183 -2.11 -3.57 8.72
C THR A 183 -2.79 -2.84 9.85
N LEU A 184 -2.08 -2.69 10.96
CA LEU A 184 -2.45 -1.78 12.04
C LEU A 184 -1.75 -0.46 11.79
N THR A 185 -2.50 0.64 11.78
CA THR A 185 -1.94 1.99 11.71
C THR A 185 -2.40 2.79 12.91
N VAL A 186 -1.47 3.45 13.58
CA VAL A 186 -1.74 4.31 14.74
C VAL A 186 -1.27 5.72 14.45
N GLN A 187 -2.00 6.71 14.96
CA GLN A 187 -1.68 8.13 14.78
C GLN A 187 -1.68 8.84 16.12
N GLY A 188 -0.72 9.73 16.31
CA GLY A 188 -0.58 10.59 17.48
C GLY A 188 0.13 11.90 17.13
N ALA A 189 0.52 12.67 18.14
CA ALA A 189 1.11 14.00 17.98
C ALA A 189 2.41 13.99 17.13
N GLY A 190 3.21 12.92 17.20
CA GLY A 190 4.43 12.78 16.40
C GLY A 190 4.24 12.19 14.99
N GLY A 191 3.00 11.95 14.53
CA GLY A 191 2.72 11.46 13.17
C GLY A 191 1.95 10.15 13.15
N THR A 192 2.21 9.33 12.13
CA THR A 192 1.53 8.05 11.88
C THR A 192 2.56 6.93 11.77
N VAL A 193 2.28 5.77 12.39
CA VAL A 193 3.11 4.57 12.33
C VAL A 193 2.24 3.37 11.97
N SER A 194 2.75 2.49 11.10
CA SER A 194 2.05 1.28 10.65
C SER A 194 2.87 0.02 10.92
N SER A 195 2.18 -1.08 11.23
CA SER A 195 2.74 -2.43 11.37
C SER A 195 1.90 -3.41 10.54
N THR A 196 2.54 -4.40 9.93
CA THR A 196 1.91 -5.36 9.01
C THR A 196 2.15 -6.78 9.48
N ILE A 197 1.16 -7.65 9.27
CA ILE A 197 1.27 -9.10 9.46
C ILE A 197 0.62 -9.77 8.26
N ALA A 198 1.27 -10.79 7.70
CA ALA A 198 0.70 -11.65 6.68
C ALA A 198 0.16 -12.93 7.32
N VAL A 199 -1.07 -13.29 6.97
CA VAL A 199 -1.65 -14.60 7.30
C VAL A 199 -1.69 -15.42 6.01
N ALA A 200 -1.15 -16.63 6.05
CA ALA A 200 -1.18 -17.55 4.92
C ALA A 200 -2.40 -18.48 5.00
N ARG A 201 -2.89 -18.90 3.83
CA ARG A 201 -3.87 -19.98 3.74
C ARG A 201 -3.18 -21.33 3.91
N GLU A 202 -3.74 -22.14 4.78
CA GLU A 202 -3.43 -23.57 4.92
C GLU A 202 -4.68 -24.39 4.58
N LEU A 203 -4.48 -25.62 4.11
CA LEU A 203 -5.58 -26.54 3.85
C LEU A 203 -5.91 -27.31 5.13
N GLY A 204 -7.15 -27.17 5.60
CA GLY A 204 -7.68 -27.84 6.80
C GLY A 204 -8.31 -29.21 6.54
#